data_AF-A0A376EWH3-F1
#
_entry.id   AF-A0A376EWH3-F1
#
_cell.length_a   1.000
_cell.length_b   1.000
_cell.length_c   1.000
_cell.angle_alpha   90.00
_cell.angle_beta   90.00
_cell.angle_gamma   90.00
#
_symmetry.space_group_name_H-M   'P 1'
#
loop_
_entity.id
_entity.type
_entity.pdbx_description
1 polymer ?
#
loop_
_entity_poly.entity_id
_entity_poly.type
_entity_poly.pdbx_seq_one_letter_code
_entity_poly.pdbx_strand_id
1 'polypeptide(L)'
;MGLIFPPLTPEEEAEAAAQRKAALLADAKSTINIWQTELQLGIISDEDKTSLILWIAYIRELQNIDPGTGSDIKWPTQPEV
;
A
#
# COMPACT_ATOMS: atom_id res chain seq x y z
N MET A 1 -4.93 -37.44 2.12
CA MET A 1 -5.20 -36.12 2.73
C MET A 1 -5.25 -35.10 1.60
N GLY A 2 -6.43 -34.89 1.01
CA GLY A 2 -6.61 -33.82 0.02
C GLY A 2 -6.83 -32.52 0.80
N LEU A 3 -5.93 -31.56 0.65
CA LEU A 3 -6.15 -30.19 1.11
C LEU A 3 -7.27 -29.60 0.27
N ILE A 4 -8.52 -29.81 0.70
CA ILE A 4 -9.64 -29.02 0.25
C ILE A 4 -9.47 -27.63 0.88
N PHE A 5 -8.88 -26.70 0.14
CA PHE A 5 -9.03 -25.29 0.48
C PHE A 5 -10.53 -24.99 0.35
N PRO A 6 -11.24 -24.62 1.45
CA PRO A 6 -12.61 -24.16 1.32
C PRO A 6 -12.62 -22.98 0.32
N PRO A 7 -13.69 -22.80 -0.48
CA PRO A 7 -13.82 -21.56 -1.24
C PRO A 7 -13.74 -20.40 -0.26
N LEU A 8 -12.82 -19.46 -0.52
CA LEU A 8 -12.56 -18.28 0.29
C LEU A 8 -13.93 -17.66 0.64
N THR A 9 -14.29 -17.67 1.92
CA THR A 9 -15.54 -17.04 2.35
C THR A 9 -15.41 -15.53 2.11
N PRO A 10 -16.51 -14.80 1.89
CA PRO A 10 -16.46 -13.34 1.73
C PRO A 10 -15.80 -12.62 2.91
N GLU A 11 -15.77 -13.27 4.09
CA GLU A 11 -15.04 -12.82 5.28
C GLU A 11 -13.51 -12.95 5.12
N GLU A 12 -13.01 -14.06 4.59
CA GLU A 12 -11.59 -14.26 4.29
C GLU A 12 -11.09 -13.39 3.12
N GLU A 13 -11.95 -13.09 2.14
CA GLU A 13 -11.64 -12.14 1.07
C GLU A 13 -11.39 -10.73 1.60
N ALA A 14 -12.22 -10.27 2.53
CA ALA A 14 -12.05 -8.98 3.19
C ALA A 14 -10.79 -8.94 4.06
N GLU A 15 -10.46 -10.04 4.75
CA GLU A 15 -9.22 -10.15 5.53
C GLU A 15 -7.98 -10.13 4.64
N ALA A 16 -7.97 -10.91 3.55
CA ALA A 16 -6.87 -10.91 2.58
C ALA A 16 -6.65 -9.53 1.96
N ALA A 17 -7.75 -8.82 1.65
CA ALA A 17 -7.69 -7.45 1.17
C ALA A 17 -7.12 -6.49 2.23
N ALA A 18 -7.59 -6.58 3.47
CA ALA A 18 -7.09 -5.75 4.57
C ALA A 18 -5.60 -6.01 4.84
N GLN A 19 -5.16 -7.27 4.82
CA GLN A 19 -3.74 -7.64 4.93
C GLN A 19 -2.93 -7.08 3.77
N ARG A 20 -3.42 -7.20 2.53
CA ARG A 20 -2.74 -6.66 1.35
C ARG A 20 -2.61 -5.14 1.41
N LYS A 21 -3.66 -4.44 1.81
CA LYS A 21 -3.62 -3.00 2.10
C LYS A 21 -2.57 -2.67 3.15
N ALA A 22 -2.56 -3.39 4.27
CA ALA A 22 -1.59 -3.17 5.34
C ALA A 22 -0.14 -3.40 4.87
N ALA A 23 0.10 -4.45 4.09
CA ALA A 23 1.40 -4.73 3.49
C ALA A 23 1.84 -3.62 2.52
N LEU A 24 0.97 -3.19 1.61
CA LEU A 24 1.27 -2.10 0.67
C LEU A 24 1.53 -0.77 1.39
N LEU A 25 0.79 -0.50 2.47
CA LEU A 25 1.01 0.68 3.32
C LEU A 25 2.33 0.59 4.09
N ALA A 26 2.69 -0.58 4.59
CA ALA A 26 3.95 -0.80 5.30
C ALA A 26 5.15 -0.63 4.36
N ASP A 27 5.07 -1.23 3.17
CA ASP A 27 6.07 -1.11 2.11
C ASP A 27 6.25 0.36 1.70
N ALA A 28 5.14 1.05 1.39
CA ALA A 28 5.14 2.46 1.08
C ALA A 28 5.77 3.33 2.18
N LYS A 29 5.39 3.09 3.44
CA LYS A 29 5.93 3.78 4.61
C LYS A 29 7.43 3.53 4.79
N SER A 30 7.88 2.33 4.48
CA SER A 30 9.30 1.95 4.51
C SER A 30 10.08 2.69 3.44
N THR A 31 9.54 2.76 2.21
CA THR A 31 10.15 3.50 1.10
C THR A 31 10.26 5.00 1.41
N ILE A 32 9.18 5.63 1.88
CA ILE A 32 9.20 7.06 2.25
C ILE A 32 9.96 7.35 3.56
N ASN A 33 10.41 6.34 4.30
CA ASN A 33 11.11 6.53 5.57
C ASN A 33 12.47 7.24 5.35
N ILE A 34 13.19 6.83 4.30
CA ILE A 34 14.43 7.47 3.87
C ILE A 34 14.15 8.92 3.49
N TRP A 35 13.20 9.17 2.59
CA TRP A 35 12.88 10.53 2.18
C TRP A 35 12.37 11.41 3.31
N GLN A 36 11.66 10.88 4.31
CA GLN A 36 11.32 11.64 5.51
C GLN A 36 12.57 12.09 6.27
N THR A 37 13.56 11.21 6.39
CA THR A 37 14.85 11.55 7.02
C THR A 37 15.58 12.60 6.20
N GLU A 38 15.64 12.44 4.87
CA GLU A 38 16.28 13.41 3.97
C GLU A 38 15.57 14.76 3.96
N LEU A 39 14.23 14.76 4.02
CA LEU A 39 13.41 15.96 4.12
C LEU A 39 13.66 16.69 5.45
N GLN A 40 13.75 15.95 6.56
CA GLN A 40 14.08 16.51 7.87
C GLN A 40 15.50 17.08 7.92
N LEU A 41 16.44 16.44 7.24
CA LEU A 41 17.82 16.90 7.10
C LEU A 41 17.97 18.02 6.07
N GLY A 42 16.96 18.25 5.23
CA GLY A 42 16.99 19.22 4.13
C GLY A 42 17.94 18.83 2.99
N ILE A 43 18.29 17.55 2.87
CA ILE A 43 19.19 17.00 1.84
C ILE A 43 18.44 16.32 0.70
N ILE A 44 17.12 16.16 0.82
CA ILE A 44 16.28 15.52 -0.20
C ILE A 44 16.39 16.25 -1.54
N SER A 45 16.54 15.50 -2.64
CA SER A 45 16.53 16.06 -3.99
C SER A 45 15.11 16.47 -4.42
N ASP A 46 14.99 17.38 -5.38
CA ASP A 46 13.68 17.73 -5.97
C ASP A 46 12.99 16.51 -6.62
N GLU A 47 13.79 15.57 -7.13
CA GLU A 47 13.33 14.27 -7.64
C GLU A 47 12.73 13.41 -6.53
N ASP A 48 13.48 13.17 -5.45
CA ASP A 48 13.03 12.42 -4.27
C ASP A 48 11.82 13.05 -3.59
N LYS A 49 11.75 14.39 -3.57
CA LYS A 49 10.59 15.12 -3.06
C LYS A 49 9.35 14.87 -3.91
N THR A 50 9.51 14.79 -5.23
CA THR A 50 8.43 14.46 -6.15
C THR A 50 7.97 13.02 -5.92
N SER A 51 8.92 12.08 -5.80
CA SER A 51 8.67 10.69 -5.43
C SER A 51 7.94 10.56 -4.09
N LEU A 52 8.36 11.31 -3.06
CA LEU A 52 7.69 11.36 -1.76
C LEU A 52 6.22 11.79 -1.88
N ILE A 53 5.92 12.81 -2.70
CA ILE A 53 4.55 13.25 -2.94
C ILE A 53 3.73 12.15 -3.63
N LEU A 54 4.31 11.46 -4.62
CA LEU A 54 3.66 10.34 -5.31
C LEU A 54 3.34 9.20 -4.35
N TRP A 55 4.28 8.83 -3.47
CA TRP A 55 4.05 7.79 -2.46
C TRP A 55 3.03 8.19 -1.41
N ILE A 56 3.03 9.46 -0.97
CA ILE A 56 2.00 9.96 -0.05
C ILE A 56 0.62 9.91 -0.73
N ALA A 57 0.52 10.28 -2.00
CA ALA A 57 -0.72 10.17 -2.76
C ALA A 57 -1.18 8.71 -2.87
N TYR A 58 -0.27 7.79 -3.23
CA TYR A 58 -0.50 6.36 -3.28
C TYR A 58 -1.00 5.79 -1.93
N ILE A 59 -0.36 6.16 -0.82
CA ILE A 59 -0.78 5.78 0.54
C ILE A 59 -2.20 6.26 0.83
N ARG A 60 -2.54 7.49 0.45
CA ARG A 60 -3.88 8.06 0.66
C ARG A 60 -4.93 7.33 -0.17
N GLU A 61 -4.61 7.00 -1.42
CA GLU A 61 -5.49 6.18 -2.26
C GLU A 61 -5.70 4.79 -1.65
N LEU A 62 -4.63 4.11 -1.24
CA LEU A 62 -4.72 2.83 -0.52
C LEU A 62 -5.57 2.92 0.74
N GLN A 63 -5.42 3.99 1.52
CA GLN A 63 -6.23 4.22 2.71
C GLN A 63 -7.71 4.43 2.39
N ASN A 64 -8.00 5.06 1.27
CA ASN A 64 -9.36 5.32 0.78
C ASN A 64 -10.03 4.08 0.16
N ILE A 65 -9.25 3.06 -0.21
CA ILE A 65 -9.79 1.77 -0.66
C ILE A 65 -10.42 1.04 0.50
N ASP A 66 -11.70 0.70 0.35
CA ASP A 66 -12.43 -0.10 1.32
C ASP A 66 -12.23 -1.60 1.03
N PRO A 67 -11.61 -2.37 1.96
CA PRO A 67 -11.43 -3.80 1.78
C PRO A 67 -12.74 -4.61 1.87
N GLY A 68 -13.86 -3.99 2.24
CA GLY A 68 -15.19 -4.62 2.28
C GLY A 68 -15.91 -4.66 0.93
N THR A 69 -15.41 -3.95 -0.09
CA THR A 69 -15.87 -4.11 -1.48
C THR A 69 -15.25 -5.38 -2.07
N GLY A 70 -15.92 -6.52 -1.87
CA GLY A 70 -15.45 -7.85 -2.28
C GLY A 70 -14.94 -7.94 -3.73
N SER A 71 -13.98 -8.86 -3.95
CA SER A 71 -13.26 -9.30 -5.17
C SER A 71 -12.76 -8.28 -6.22
N ASP A 72 -13.35 -7.08 -6.37
CA ASP A 72 -13.00 -6.04 -7.37
C ASP A 72 -12.24 -4.87 -6.72
N ILE A 73 -11.28 -5.19 -5.85
CA ILE A 73 -10.45 -4.15 -5.22
C ILE A 73 -9.37 -3.74 -6.22
N LYS A 74 -9.52 -2.53 -6.78
CA LYS A 74 -8.50 -1.91 -7.62
C LYS A 74 -7.38 -1.35 -6.76
N TRP A 75 -6.34 -2.16 -6.55
CA TRP A 75 -5.12 -1.71 -5.92
C TRP A 75 -4.41 -0.69 -6.84
N PRO A 76 -4.06 0.51 -6.35
CA PRO A 76 -3.24 1.45 -7.09
C PRO A 76 -1.88 0.82 -7.38
N THR A 77 -1.23 1.29 -8.44
CA THR A 77 0.12 0.87 -8.78
C THR A 77 1.11 1.65 -7.93
N GLN A 78 2.11 0.95 -7.37
CA GLN A 78 3.21 1.59 -6.66
C GLN A 78 3.92 2.56 -7.62
N PRO A 79 4.17 3.82 -7.22
CA PRO A 79 4.94 4.73 -8.04
C PRO A 79 6.37 4.22 -8.21
N GLU A 80 6.85 4.21 -9.45
CA GLU A 80 8.24 3.86 -9.77
C GLU A 80 9.13 5.05 -9.37
N VAL A 81 10.17 4.75 -8.59
CA VAL A 81 11.11 5.73 -8.02
C VAL A 81 12.48 5.57 -8.61
#